data_AF-A0A7K0C9Y6-F1
#
_entry.id   AF-A0A7K0C9Y6-F1
#
_cell.length_a   1.000
_cell.length_b   1.000
_cell.length_c   1.000
_cell.angle_alpha   90.00
_cell.angle_beta   90.00
_cell.angle_gamma   90.00
#
_symmetry.space_group_name_H-M   'P 1'
#
loop_
_entity.id
_entity.type
_entity.pdbx_description
1 polymer ?
#
loop_
_entity_poly.entity_id
_entity_poly.type
_entity_poly.pdbx_seq_one_letter_code
_entity_poly.pdbx_strand_id
1 'polypeptide(L)'
;MTAQPDRAGVPFVPPMRTLGELRAALGTWGFPGDLAQFEEELAAADLDDLVRVREITQAYRHRVLVRYDPQAMAALARSTDDVTAELRRKMAEAGR
;
A
#
# COMPACT_ATOMS: atom_id res chain seq x y z
N MET A 1 35.87 9.03 3.46
CA MET A 1 34.54 8.94 2.80
C MET A 1 33.66 8.02 3.63
N THR A 2 32.80 8.58 4.46
CA THR A 2 31.76 7.80 5.16
C THR A 2 30.53 7.76 4.27
N ALA A 3 30.23 6.59 3.71
CA ALA A 3 28.96 6.34 3.03
C ALA A 3 27.85 6.47 4.09
N GLN A 4 26.98 7.47 3.91
CA GLN A 4 25.79 7.64 4.74
C GLN A 4 24.83 6.50 4.39
N PRO A 5 24.31 5.73 5.36
CA PRO A 5 23.43 4.62 5.05
C PRO A 5 22.18 5.17 4.38
N ASP A 6 21.85 4.58 3.22
CA ASP A 6 20.58 4.78 2.53
C ASP A 6 19.48 4.74 3.57
N ARG A 7 18.79 5.87 3.77
CA ARG A 7 17.54 5.87 4.54
C ARG A 7 16.57 5.09 3.67
N ALA A 8 16.51 3.78 3.87
CA ALA A 8 15.42 2.95 3.36
C ALA A 8 14.13 3.66 3.77
N GLY A 9 13.47 4.29 2.79
CA GLY A 9 12.24 5.02 3.01
C GLY A 9 11.26 4.10 3.72
N VAL A 10 10.58 4.62 4.75
CA VAL A 10 9.59 3.84 5.50
C VAL A 10 8.63 3.24 4.48
N PRO A 11 8.41 1.91 4.45
CA PRO A 11 7.49 1.30 3.51
C PRO A 11 6.13 1.98 3.66
N PHE A 12 5.60 2.54 2.58
CA PHE A 12 4.24 3.07 2.61
C PHE A 12 3.32 1.92 3.02
N VAL A 13 2.44 2.16 3.98
CA VAL A 13 1.39 1.23 4.35
C VAL A 13 0.08 1.99 4.14
N PRO A 14 -0.85 1.46 3.33
CA PRO A 14 -2.16 2.07 3.17
C PRO A 14 -2.79 2.37 4.54
N PRO A 15 -3.30 3.59 4.77
CA PRO A 15 -4.04 3.88 5.99
C PRO A 15 -5.27 2.96 6.03
N MET A 16 -5.47 2.28 7.16
CA MET A 16 -6.58 1.33 7.39
C MET A 16 -7.01 1.34 8.86
N ARG A 17 -6.86 2.48 9.56
CA ARG A 17 -7.24 2.64 10.98
C ARG A 17 -8.75 2.77 11.14
N THR A 18 -9.44 3.31 10.15
CA THR A 18 -10.91 3.42 10.12
C THR A 18 -11.54 2.46 9.10
N LEU A 19 -12.86 2.23 9.21
CA LEU A 19 -13.61 1.48 8.19
C LEU A 19 -13.58 2.19 6.83
N GLY A 20 -13.68 3.53 6.80
CA GLY A 20 -13.59 4.30 5.55
C GLY A 20 -12.23 4.16 4.87
N GLU A 21 -11.16 4.20 5.66
CA GLU A 21 -9.80 3.95 5.18
C GLU A 21 -9.64 2.51 4.65
N LEU A 22 -10.17 1.51 5.35
CA LEU A 22 -10.15 0.12 4.88
C LEU A 22 -10.92 -0.05 3.56
N ARG A 23 -12.09 0.58 3.41
CA ARG A 23 -12.85 0.57 2.15
C ARG A 23 -12.07 1.13 0.98
N ALA A 24 -11.46 2.31 1.18
CA ALA A 24 -10.61 2.92 0.17
C ALA A 24 -9.42 2.02 -0.19
N ALA A 25 -8.84 1.37 0.83
CA ALA A 25 -7.71 0.48 0.64
C ALA A 25 -8.08 -0.80 -0.13
N LEU A 26 -9.23 -1.40 0.16
CA LEU A 26 -9.75 -2.56 -0.57
C LEU A 26 -10.06 -2.22 -2.02
N GLY A 27 -10.65 -1.05 -2.28
CA GLY A 27 -10.94 -0.59 -3.65
C GLY A 27 -9.69 -0.31 -4.48
N THR A 28 -8.58 0.08 -3.85
CA THR A 28 -7.36 0.49 -4.56
C THR A 28 -6.31 -0.62 -4.63
N TRP A 29 -6.09 -1.33 -3.52
CA TRP A 29 -5.01 -2.32 -3.36
C TRP A 29 -5.50 -3.72 -3.01
N GLY A 30 -6.81 -3.92 -2.78
CA GLY A 30 -7.40 -5.23 -2.50
C GLY A 30 -7.47 -6.15 -3.74
N PHE A 31 -7.84 -7.41 -3.53
CA PHE A 31 -8.16 -8.30 -4.65
C PHE A 31 -9.47 -7.87 -5.31
N PRO A 32 -9.64 -8.13 -6.63
CA PRO A 32 -10.92 -7.90 -7.29
C PRO A 32 -12.07 -8.60 -6.54
N GLY A 33 -13.08 -7.84 -6.14
CA GLY A 33 -14.24 -8.35 -5.39
C GLY A 33 -14.13 -8.23 -3.86
N ASP A 34 -12.94 -8.01 -3.29
CA ASP A 34 -12.77 -7.93 -1.83
C ASP A 34 -13.62 -6.82 -1.20
N LEU A 35 -13.74 -5.65 -1.85
CA LEU A 35 -14.58 -4.57 -1.33
C LEU A 35 -16.06 -4.98 -1.26
N ALA A 36 -16.58 -5.63 -2.30
CA ALA A 36 -17.98 -6.06 -2.33
C ALA A 36 -18.24 -7.14 -1.26
N GLN A 37 -17.33 -8.12 -1.15
CA GLN A 37 -17.43 -9.18 -0.16
C GLN A 37 -17.33 -8.63 1.27
N PHE A 38 -16.44 -7.66 1.50
CA PHE A 38 -16.32 -6.97 2.77
C PHE A 38 -17.61 -6.25 3.18
N GLU A 39 -18.24 -5.49 2.27
CA GLU A 39 -19.51 -4.82 2.58
C GLU A 39 -20.63 -5.82 2.85
N GLU A 40 -20.70 -6.92 2.11
CA GLU A 40 -21.70 -7.98 2.32
C GLU A 40 -21.54 -8.63 3.70
N GLU A 41 -20.31 -9.04 4.06
CA GLU A 41 -20.03 -9.64 5.37
C GLU A 41 -20.28 -8.66 6.52
N LEU A 42 -19.93 -7.38 6.35
CA LEU A 42 -20.14 -6.35 7.35
C LEU A 42 -21.64 -6.01 7.52
N ALA A 43 -22.42 -6.01 6.43
CA ALA A 43 -23.85 -5.78 6.47
C ALA A 43 -24.63 -6.96 7.09
N ALA A 44 -24.11 -8.17 6.96
CA ALA A 44 -24.68 -9.38 7.57
C ALA A 44 -24.31 -9.53 9.06
N ALA A 45 -23.27 -8.83 9.53
CA ALA A 45 -22.84 -8.89 10.92
C ALA A 45 -23.77 -8.08 11.83
N ASP A 46 -23.99 -8.59 13.05
CA ASP A 46 -24.54 -7.76 14.13
C ASP A 46 -23.51 -6.70 14.52
N LEU A 47 -23.87 -5.42 14.42
CA LEU A 47 -22.97 -4.31 14.73
C LEU A 47 -22.67 -4.20 16.23
N ASP A 48 -23.51 -4.79 17.08
CA ASP A 48 -23.26 -4.89 18.52
C ASP A 48 -22.26 -6.03 18.84
N ASP A 49 -22.05 -6.97 17.92
CA ASP A 49 -20.97 -7.96 18.00
C ASP A 49 -19.64 -7.35 17.51
N LEU A 50 -19.03 -6.57 18.39
CA LEU A 50 -17.76 -5.91 18.12
C LEU A 50 -16.60 -6.90 17.89
N VAL A 51 -16.70 -8.14 18.40
CA VAL A 51 -15.69 -9.18 18.16
C VAL A 51 -15.76 -9.59 16.69
N ARG A 52 -16.97 -9.89 16.21
CA ARG A 52 -17.18 -10.28 14.81
C ARG A 52 -16.78 -9.18 13.83
N VAL A 53 -17.17 -7.93 14.10
CA VAL A 53 -16.76 -6.78 13.27
C VAL A 53 -15.23 -6.62 13.25
N ARG A 54 -14.56 -6.82 14.39
CA ARG A 54 -13.10 -6.78 14.47
C ARG A 54 -12.45 -7.91 13.66
N GLU A 55 -12.99 -9.12 13.68
CA GLU A 55 -12.48 -10.25 12.89
C GLU A 55 -12.57 -9.97 11.39
N ILE A 56 -13.74 -9.53 10.91
CA ILE A 56 -13.95 -9.18 9.50
C ILE A 56 -12.93 -8.11 9.10
N THR A 57 -12.85 -7.00 9.84
CA THR A 57 -11.92 -5.92 9.48
C THR A 57 -10.45 -6.35 9.49
N GLN A 58 -10.04 -7.26 10.38
CA GLN A 58 -8.66 -7.76 10.40
C GLN A 58 -8.36 -8.70 9.23
N ALA A 59 -9.29 -9.57 8.86
CA ALA A 59 -9.13 -10.46 7.71
C ALA A 59 -8.88 -9.66 6.43
N TYR A 60 -9.67 -8.63 6.18
CA TYR A 60 -9.55 -7.80 4.98
C TYR A 60 -8.32 -6.88 4.99
N ARG A 61 -7.92 -6.34 6.15
CA ARG A 61 -6.61 -5.66 6.29
C ARG A 61 -5.46 -6.58 5.89
N HIS A 62 -5.49 -7.82 6.36
CA HIS A 62 -4.46 -8.80 6.03
C HIS A 62 -4.41 -9.07 4.52
N ARG A 63 -5.56 -9.21 3.84
CA ARG A 63 -5.61 -9.38 2.38
C ARG A 63 -4.98 -8.21 1.63
N VAL A 64 -5.27 -6.97 2.03
CA VAL A 64 -4.65 -5.78 1.45
C VAL A 64 -3.12 -5.84 1.62
N LEU A 65 -2.64 -6.16 2.83
CA LEU A 65 -1.20 -6.24 3.10
C LEU A 65 -0.49 -7.38 2.35
N VAL A 66 -1.15 -8.52 2.14
CA VAL A 66 -0.60 -9.65 1.36
C VAL A 66 -0.46 -9.30 -0.11
N ARG A 67 -1.43 -8.58 -0.68
CA ARG A 67 -1.39 -8.16 -2.08
C ARG A 67 -0.46 -6.98 -2.33
N TYR A 68 -0.35 -6.10 -1.33
CA TYR A 68 0.52 -4.95 -1.37
C TYR A 68 1.99 -5.43 -1.33
N ASP A 69 2.68 -5.39 -2.47
CA ASP A 69 4.12 -5.65 -2.54
C ASP A 69 4.91 -4.41 -2.08
N PRO A 70 5.50 -4.43 -0.86
CA PRO A 70 6.22 -3.28 -0.34
C PRO A 70 7.51 -2.99 -1.14
N GLN A 71 8.08 -4.00 -1.81
CA GLN A 71 9.29 -3.86 -2.62
C GLN A 71 8.98 -3.21 -3.97
N ALA A 72 7.88 -3.60 -4.63
CA ALA A 72 7.40 -2.91 -5.83
C ALA A 72 7.06 -1.44 -5.54
N MET A 73 6.44 -1.15 -4.40
CA MET A 73 6.11 0.23 -4.02
C MET A 73 7.33 1.03 -3.58
N ALA A 74 8.31 0.43 -2.90
CA ALA A 74 9.60 1.08 -2.65
C ALA A 74 10.34 1.41 -3.96
N ALA A 75 10.21 0.56 -4.99
CA ALA A 75 10.75 0.83 -6.31
C ALA A 75 10.00 1.96 -7.04
N LEU A 76 8.69 2.11 -6.83
CA LEU A 76 7.92 3.28 -7.33
C LEU A 76 8.19 4.54 -6.52
N ALA A 77 8.47 4.41 -5.22
CA ALA A 77 8.76 5.50 -4.30
C ALA A 77 10.20 6.01 -4.40
N ARG A 78 11.08 5.36 -5.20
CA ARG A 78 12.31 6.00 -5.65
C ARG A 78 11.90 7.33 -6.28
N SER A 79 12.36 8.42 -5.69
CA SER A 79 11.91 9.76 -6.03
C SER A 79 11.98 9.95 -7.54
N THR A 80 10.91 10.49 -8.12
CA THR A 80 10.90 10.90 -9.53
C THR A 80 12.10 11.81 -9.84
N ASP A 81 12.63 12.53 -8.85
CA ASP A 81 13.83 13.35 -8.96
C ASP A 81 15.11 12.52 -9.16
N ASP A 82 15.24 11.36 -8.50
CA ASP A 82 16.39 10.47 -8.67
C ASP A 82 16.40 9.85 -10.07
N VAL A 83 15.23 9.42 -10.55
CA VAL A 83 15.06 8.89 -11.91
C VAL A 83 15.34 9.98 -12.95
N THR A 84 14.88 11.21 -12.71
CA THR A 84 15.11 12.35 -13.62
C THR A 84 16.59 12.76 -13.65
N ALA A 85 17.26 12.73 -12.50
CA ALA A 85 18.70 13.02 -12.40
C ALA A 85 19.55 11.94 -13.09
N GLU A 86 19.18 10.67 -12.98
CA GLU A 86 19.83 9.57 -13.69
C GLU A 86 19.63 9.69 -15.21
N LEU A 87 18.42 10.01 -15.66
CA LEU A 87 18.11 10.18 -17.08
C LEU A 87 18.93 11.31 -17.72
N ARG A 88 19.03 12.46 -17.03
CA ARG A 88 19.86 13.60 -17.47
C ARG A 88 21.34 13.23 -17.59
N ARG A 89 21.85 12.42 -16.66
CA ARG A 89 23.26 11.97 -16.65
C ARG A 89 23.56 11.07 -17.84
N LYS A 90 22.71 10.08 -18.12
CA LYS A 90 22.84 9.18 -19.29
C LYS A 90 22.74 9.93 -20.61
N MET A 91 21.86 10.93 -20.70
CA MET A 91 21.75 11.80 -21.87
C MET A 91 23.00 12.64 -22.13
N ALA A 92 23.69 13.08 -21.08
CA ALA A 92 24.96 13.81 -21.21
C ALA A 92 26.14 12.90 -21.59
N GLU A 93 26.12 11.64 -21.15
CA GLU A 93 27.15 10.64 -21.48
C GLU A 93 27.00 10.08 -22.91
N ALA A 94 25.77 9.90 -23.40
CA ALA A 94 25.49 9.44 -24.76
C ALA A 94 25.70 10.52 -25.85
N GLY A 95 25.85 11.79 -25.44
CA GLY A 95 26.13 12.92 -26.32
C GLY A 95 27.62 13.24 -26.49
N ARG A 96 28.52 12.42 -25.93
CA ARG A 96 29.98 12.47 -26.16
C ARG A 96 30.40 11.35 -27.09
#